data_AF-A0A0T9UDQ3-F1
#
_entry.id   AF-A0A0T9UDQ3-F1
#
_cell.length_a   1.000
_cell.length_b   1.000
_cell.length_c   1.000
_cell.angle_alpha   90.00
_cell.angle_beta   90.00
_cell.angle_gamma   90.00
#
_symmetry.space_group_name_H-M   'P 1'
#
loop_
_entity.id
_entity.type
_entity.pdbx_description
1 polymer ?
#
loop_
_entity_poly.entity_id
_entity_poly.type
_entity_poly.pdbx_seq_one_letter_code
_entity_poly.pdbx_strand_id
1 'polypeptide(L)'
;MKDSEVINIQNNGTADKTNVDVSGTLNVNRGGLSSNLLLSGGKININVGGVANDSTITTSIHRAAQIFLLAFDFDVGFVHAPPTAR
;
A
#
# COMPACT_ATOMS: atom_id res chain seq x y z
N MET A 1 -10.55 4.84 -24.86
CA MET A 1 -9.38 4.21 -24.22
C MET A 1 -9.06 5.09 -23.02
N LYS A 2 -9.18 4.59 -21.78
CA LYS A 2 -8.70 5.34 -20.63
C LYS A 2 -7.21 5.06 -20.56
N ASP A 3 -6.40 6.04 -20.92
CA ASP A 3 -4.95 5.93 -20.77
C ASP A 3 -4.66 5.55 -19.32
N SER A 4 -3.83 4.53 -19.12
CA SER A 4 -3.43 4.12 -17.78
C SER A 4 -2.70 5.30 -17.13
N GLU A 5 -3.35 5.94 -16.15
CA GLU A 5 -2.79 7.12 -15.49
C GLU A 5 -1.73 6.66 -14.49
N VAL A 6 -0.49 7.07 -14.74
CA VAL A 6 0.63 6.76 -13.86
C VAL A 6 1.01 8.02 -13.09
N ILE A 7 0.86 7.96 -11.77
CA ILE A 7 1.29 9.04 -10.87
C ILE A 7 2.61 8.62 -10.24
N ASN A 8 3.61 9.50 -10.28
CA ASN A 8 4.91 9.29 -9.64
C ASN A 8 5.12 10.35 -8.56
N ILE A 9 5.09 9.93 -7.29
CA ILE A 9 5.46 10.81 -6.17
C ILE A 9 6.97 10.71 -6.00
N GLN A 10 7.67 11.81 -6.28
CA GLN A 10 9.13 11.89 -6.18
C GLN A 10 9.58 12.35 -4.79
N ASN A 11 10.89 12.44 -4.58
CA ASN A 11 11.47 12.93 -3.33
C ASN A 11 10.86 14.28 -2.92
N ASN A 12 10.48 14.42 -1.65
CA ASN A 12 9.76 15.56 -1.07
C ASN A 12 8.37 15.82 -1.69
N GLY A 13 7.93 15.00 -2.63
CA GLY A 13 6.58 15.04 -3.18
C GLY A 13 5.58 14.48 -2.18
N THR A 14 4.42 15.13 -2.07
CA THR A 14 3.29 14.65 -1.27
C THR A 14 2.05 14.58 -2.14
N ALA A 15 1.38 13.44 -2.16
CA ALA A 15 0.04 13.30 -2.72
C ALA A 15 -0.94 12.91 -1.62
N ASP A 16 -1.89 13.79 -1.33
CA ASP A 16 -2.96 13.56 -0.36
C ASP A 16 -4.25 13.17 -1.08
N LYS A 17 -5.05 12.28 -0.47
CA LYS A 17 -6.37 11.85 -0.97
C LYS A 17 -6.33 11.34 -2.42
N THR A 18 -5.32 10.53 -2.71
CA THR A 18 -5.19 9.92 -4.04
C THR A 18 -6.19 8.77 -4.18
N ASN A 19 -6.93 8.70 -5.29
CA ASN A 19 -7.70 7.51 -5.65
C ASN A 19 -7.05 6.82 -6.85
N VAL A 20 -6.81 5.52 -6.74
CA VAL A 20 -6.18 4.71 -7.79
C VAL A 20 -7.15 3.60 -8.17
N ASP A 21 -7.92 3.86 -9.22
CA ASP A 21 -8.88 2.91 -9.78
C ASP A 21 -8.18 1.87 -10.69
N VAL A 22 -8.93 0.90 -11.21
CA VAL A 22 -8.44 -0.26 -12.00
C VAL A 22 -7.46 0.04 -13.14
N SER A 23 -7.54 1.22 -13.75
CA SER A 23 -6.63 1.65 -14.82
C SER A 23 -5.40 2.41 -14.33
N GLY A 24 -5.38 2.82 -13.06
CA GLY A 24 -4.35 3.68 -12.47
C GLY A 24 -3.18 2.89 -11.89
N THR A 25 -2.02 3.54 -11.87
CA THR A 25 -0.83 3.07 -11.14
C THR A 25 -0.21 4.22 -10.38
N LEU A 26 0.02 4.05 -9.08
CA LEU A 26 0.73 5.00 -8.24
C LEU A 26 2.11 4.45 -7.86
N ASN A 27 3.17 5.20 -8.16
CA ASN A 27 4.52 4.91 -7.72
C ASN A 27 4.95 5.93 -6.66
N VAL A 28 5.26 5.45 -5.46
CA VAL A 28 5.81 6.27 -4.37
C VAL A 28 7.31 6.02 -4.31
N ASN A 29 8.09 6.97 -4.80
CA ASN A 29 9.55 6.86 -4.84
C ASN A 29 10.20 7.31 -3.53
N ARG A 30 11.51 7.10 -3.41
CA ARG A 30 12.29 7.48 -2.23
C ARG A 30 12.03 8.94 -1.83
N GLY A 31 11.63 9.14 -0.57
CA GLY A 31 11.32 10.45 0.00
C GLY A 31 9.97 11.03 -0.44
N GLY A 32 9.20 10.29 -1.25
CA GLY A 32 7.82 10.62 -1.59
C GLY A 32 6.85 10.11 -0.54
N LEU A 33 5.78 10.85 -0.32
CA LEU A 33 4.71 10.54 0.63
C LEU A 33 3.36 10.49 -0.09
N SER A 34 2.65 9.37 0.02
CA SER A 34 1.20 9.32 -0.24
C SER A 34 0.46 9.28 1.07
N SER A 35 -0.55 10.12 1.25
CA SER A 35 -1.41 10.14 2.44
C SER A 35 -2.87 9.96 2.04
N ASN A 36 -3.63 9.25 2.86
CA ASN A 36 -5.08 9.05 2.65
C ASN A 36 -5.42 8.43 1.30
N LEU A 37 -4.61 7.47 0.84
CA LEU A 37 -4.79 6.79 -0.43
C LEU A 37 -5.99 5.84 -0.39
N LEU A 38 -6.81 5.85 -1.45
CA LEU A 38 -7.77 4.82 -1.76
C LEU A 38 -7.29 4.03 -2.99
N LEU A 39 -7.04 2.73 -2.81
CA LEU A 39 -6.70 1.82 -3.91
C LEU A 39 -7.91 0.96 -4.27
N SER A 40 -8.56 1.29 -5.38
CA SER A 40 -9.82 0.67 -5.85
C SER A 40 -9.58 -0.17 -7.11
N GLY A 41 -8.87 -1.27 -6.94
CA GLY A 41 -8.55 -2.21 -8.03
C GLY A 41 -7.40 -1.81 -8.94
N GLY A 42 -6.79 -0.64 -8.73
CA GLY A 42 -5.56 -0.22 -9.41
C GLY A 42 -4.30 -0.84 -8.82
N LYS A 43 -3.14 -0.26 -9.13
CA LYS A 43 -1.84 -0.71 -8.61
C LYS A 43 -1.12 0.38 -7.81
N ILE A 44 -0.47 0.00 -6.73
CA ILE A 44 0.50 0.85 -6.03
C ILE A 44 1.86 0.14 -5.93
N ASN A 45 2.93 0.88 -6.20
CA ASN A 45 4.31 0.46 -5.96
C ASN A 45 4.95 1.45 -4.96
N ILE A 46 5.37 0.96 -3.80
CA ILE A 46 6.11 1.76 -2.80
C ILE A 46 7.57 1.34 -2.90
N ASN A 47 8.40 2.20 -3.49
CA ASN A 47 9.82 1.94 -3.66
C ASN A 47 10.59 2.25 -2.37
N VAL A 48 11.81 1.73 -2.24
CA VAL A 48 12.64 1.88 -1.04
C VAL A 48 12.73 3.35 -0.59
N GLY A 49 12.28 3.61 0.65
CA GLY A 49 12.26 4.94 1.26
C GLY A 49 11.10 5.85 0.83
N GLY A 50 10.17 5.38 0.01
CA GLY A 50 8.85 5.99 -0.18
C GLY A 50 7.90 5.55 0.93
N VAL A 51 6.88 6.37 1.21
CA VAL A 51 5.93 6.12 2.31
C VAL A 51 4.50 6.28 1.80
N ALA A 52 3.65 5.30 2.10
CA ALA A 52 2.20 5.45 1.98
C ALA A 52 1.57 5.37 3.37
N ASN A 53 0.93 6.45 3.80
CA ASN A 53 0.29 6.58 5.11
C ASN A 53 -1.24 6.55 4.96
N ASP A 54 -1.92 6.00 5.97
CA ASP A 54 -3.39 5.99 6.10
C ASP A 54 -4.10 5.50 4.82
N SER A 55 -3.57 4.42 4.24
CA SER A 55 -4.03 3.89 2.95
C SER A 55 -5.12 2.84 3.12
N THR A 56 -6.23 2.99 2.40
CA THR A 56 -7.33 2.02 2.32
C THR A 56 -7.27 1.26 1.01
N ILE A 57 -7.23 -0.07 1.07
CA ILE A 57 -7.24 -0.93 -0.12
C ILE A 57 -8.59 -1.62 -0.23
N THR A 58 -9.39 -1.23 -1.22
CA THR A 58 -10.69 -1.84 -1.52
C THR A 58 -10.54 -2.71 -2.76
N THR A 59 -10.55 -4.03 -2.59
CA THR A 59 -10.47 -4.96 -3.73
C THR A 59 -11.80 -5.68 -3.94
N SER A 60 -12.22 -5.85 -5.20
CA SER A 60 -13.33 -6.76 -5.56
C SER A 60 -12.89 -8.24 -5.63
N ILE A 61 -11.61 -8.53 -5.39
CA ILE A 61 -11.00 -9.87 -5.49
C ILE A 61 -11.07 -10.60 -4.14
N HIS A 62 -12.27 -11.05 -3.77
CA HIS A 62 -12.48 -12.04 -2.70
C HIS A 62 -12.10 -13.48 -3.12
N ARG A 63 -10.99 -13.70 -3.84
CA ARG A 63 -10.56 -15.06 -4.26
C ARG A 63 -9.06 -15.34 -4.16
N ALA A 64 -8.30 -14.51 -3.46
CA ALA A 64 -7.02 -14.95 -2.91
C ALA A 64 -6.67 -14.08 -1.71
N ALA A 65 -6.44 -14.72 -0.55
CA ALA A 65 -5.70 -14.12 0.54
C ALA A 65 -4.24 -13.93 0.11
N GLN A 66 -3.99 -13.08 -0.89
CA GLN A 66 -2.66 -12.63 -1.26
C GLN A 66 -2.54 -11.19 -0.80
N ILE A 67 -2.46 -11.04 0.52
CA ILE A 67 -1.47 -10.12 1.09
C ILE A 67 -0.14 -10.56 0.46
N PHE A 68 0.37 -9.78 -0.49
CA PHE A 68 1.62 -10.10 -1.17
C PHE A 68 2.78 -9.84 -0.18
N LEU A 69 3.03 -10.83 0.69
CA LEU A 69 4.09 -10.87 1.69
C LEU A 69 5.48 -11.13 1.06
N LEU A 70 5.75 -10.70 -0.17
CA LEU A 70 7.03 -11.01 -0.82
C LEU A 70 8.11 -9.92 -0.66
N ALA A 71 7.89 -8.86 0.13
CA ALA A 71 8.94 -7.85 0.34
C ALA A 71 8.91 -7.05 1.66
N PHE A 72 7.98 -7.31 2.58
CA PHE A 72 7.99 -6.65 3.89
C PHE A 72 7.92 -7.71 4.98
N ASP A 73 9.00 -7.85 5.73
CA ASP A 73 9.04 -8.62 6.97
C ASP A 73 8.18 -7.88 8.00
N PHE A 74 6.85 -8.04 7.92
CA PHE A 74 5.97 -7.57 8.97
C PHE A 74 5.93 -8.64 10.05
N ASP A 75 6.94 -8.63 10.91
CA ASP A 75 6.96 -9.42 12.14
C ASP A 75 5.88 -8.86 13.08
N VAL A 76 4.64 -9.32 12.90
CA VAL A 76 3.66 -9.29 13.98
C VAL A 76 4.08 -10.38 14.97
N GLY A 77 5.02 -10.03 15.83
CA GLY A 77 5.37 -10.83 16.99
C GLY A 77 4.12 -11.03 17.85
N PHE A 78 3.36 -12.09 17.57
CA PHE A 78 2.33 -12.56 18.48
C PHE A 78 3.04 -13.17 19.67
N VAL A 79 3.30 -12.35 20.69
CA VAL A 79 3.86 -12.81 21.96
C VAL A 79 2.82 -13.75 22.59
N HIS A 80 3.02 -15.06 22.45
CA HIS A 80 2.26 -16.05 23.20
C HIS A 80 2.74 -15.95 24.65
N ALA A 81 2.00 -15.23 25.49
CA ALA A 81 2.21 -15.31 26.93
C ALA A 81 1.97 -16.77 27.34
N PRO A 82 2.95 -17.47 27.96
CA PRO A 82 2.70 -18.82 28.46
C PRO A 82 1.56 -18.76 29.47
N PRO A 83 0.63 -19.72 29.47
CA PRO A 83 -0.39 -19.78 30.51
C PRO A 83 0.32 -19.87 31.86
N THR A 84 0.06 -18.89 32.72
CA THR A 84 0.48 -18.92 34.11
C THR A 84 -0.22 -20.11 34.76
N ALA A 85 0.51 -21.21 34.93
CA ALA A 85 0.02 -22.35 35.70
C ALA A 85 -0.31 -21.86 37.12
N ARG A 86 -1.54 -22.10 37.55
CA ARG A 86 -1.95 -22.00 38.95
C ARG A 86 -2.79 -23.20 39.31
#